data_AF-A0A522FUV1-F1
#
_entry.id   AF-A0A522FUV1-F1
#
_cell.length_a   1.000
_cell.length_b   1.000
_cell.length_c   1.000
_cell.angle_alpha   90.00
_cell.angle_beta   90.00
_cell.angle_gamma   90.00
#
_symmetry.space_group_name_H-M   'P 1'
#
loop_
_entity.id
_entity.type
_entity.pdbx_description
1 polymer ?
#
loop_
_entity_poly.entity_id
_entity_poly.type
_entity_poly.pdbx_seq_one_letter_code
_entity_poly.pdbx_strand_id
1 'polypeptide(L)'
;MRKELKDFYQKVYGLSIKDYDYTYRIIKNIIEDRLAMTMQKIIKLGKKADQDHISDVAYYDFLECEYLWHFCLIRLQGIFEGILKQEFFPNKELIGLKSKVKEIERKGFIIDKYKIELIEWGKVRNKLVHEPPEQYRPGTIIESDVKKYLKFIKTLTKIIFNQKTKLGL
;
A
#
# COMPACT_ATOMS: atom_id res chain seq x y z
N MET A 1 17.73 5.29 17.25
CA MET A 1 16.86 4.12 17.03
C MET A 1 17.09 3.12 18.16
N ARG A 2 16.01 2.65 18.82
CA ARG A 2 16.06 1.72 19.96
C ARG A 2 16.71 0.39 19.57
N LYS A 3 17.38 -0.31 20.51
CA LYS A 3 18.18 -1.53 20.24
C LYS A 3 17.30 -2.67 19.73
N GLU A 4 16.09 -2.80 20.24
CA GLU A 4 15.09 -3.79 19.84
C GLU A 4 14.65 -3.62 18.38
N LEU A 5 14.69 -2.38 17.85
CA LEU A 5 14.41 -2.10 16.44
C LEU A 5 15.61 -2.42 15.54
N LYS A 6 16.82 -2.46 16.08
CA LYS A 6 18.04 -2.89 15.37
C LYS A 6 18.18 -4.40 15.35
N ASP A 7 17.77 -5.04 16.45
CA ASP A 7 17.95 -6.48 16.70
C ASP A 7 16.68 -7.29 16.34
N PHE A 8 15.68 -6.66 15.71
CA PHE A 8 14.46 -7.35 15.26
C PHE A 8 14.84 -8.41 14.21
N TYR A 9 14.71 -9.69 14.59
CA TYR A 9 15.04 -10.83 13.75
C TYR A 9 14.09 -10.89 12.54
N GLN A 10 14.49 -10.24 11.43
CA GLN A 10 13.71 -10.16 10.18
C GLN A 10 13.42 -11.52 9.52
N LYS A 11 14.06 -12.60 9.98
CA LYS A 11 14.06 -13.90 9.30
C LYS A 11 13.07 -14.93 9.85
N VAL A 12 12.43 -14.70 11.00
CA VAL A 12 11.54 -15.72 11.60
C VAL A 12 10.17 -15.74 10.92
N TYR A 13 9.64 -14.57 10.56
CA TYR A 13 8.37 -14.44 9.84
C TYR A 13 8.58 -13.52 8.64
N GLY A 14 8.80 -14.13 7.47
CA GLY A 14 8.91 -13.43 6.20
C GLY A 14 7.58 -12.82 5.73
N LEU A 15 7.65 -11.95 4.72
CA LEU A 15 6.44 -11.41 4.10
C LEU A 15 5.76 -12.48 3.24
N SER A 16 4.44 -12.43 3.20
CA SER A 16 3.58 -13.39 2.53
C SER A 16 2.43 -12.71 1.78
N ILE A 17 1.77 -13.48 0.91
CA ILE A 17 0.57 -13.00 0.18
C ILE A 17 -0.57 -12.63 1.15
N LYS A 18 -0.62 -13.21 2.35
CA LYS A 18 -1.64 -12.89 3.36
C LYS A 18 -1.47 -11.47 3.92
N ASP A 19 -0.25 -10.93 3.92
CA ASP A 19 0.05 -9.60 4.44
C ASP A 19 -0.64 -8.49 3.64
N TYR A 20 -0.95 -8.73 2.36
CA TYR A 20 -1.78 -7.82 1.56
C TYR A 20 -3.19 -7.68 2.15
N ASP A 21 -3.83 -8.80 2.47
CA ASP A 21 -5.19 -8.81 3.03
C ASP A 21 -5.20 -8.24 4.45
N TYR A 22 -4.19 -8.57 5.25
CA TYR A 22 -4.04 -8.01 6.60
C TYR A 22 -3.88 -6.49 6.58
N THR A 23 -3.03 -5.96 5.69
CA THR A 23 -2.81 -4.52 5.53
C THR A 23 -4.10 -3.82 5.15
N TYR A 24 -4.77 -4.30 4.10
CA TYR A 24 -6.02 -3.70 3.64
C TYR A 24 -7.09 -3.75 4.74
N ARG A 25 -7.26 -4.88 5.42
CA ARG A 25 -8.25 -5.03 6.50
C ARG A 25 -8.00 -4.08 7.66
N ILE A 26 -6.77 -3.96 8.14
CA ILE A 26 -6.44 -3.06 9.25
C ILE A 26 -6.75 -1.61 8.88
N ILE A 27 -6.31 -1.16 7.70
CA ILE A 27 -6.55 0.21 7.27
C ILE A 27 -8.04 0.47 7.07
N LYS A 28 -8.77 -0.45 6.43
CA LYS A 28 -10.21 -0.34 6.24
C LYS A 28 -10.94 -0.18 7.58
N ASN A 29 -10.62 -1.03 8.55
CA ASN A 29 -11.25 -0.97 9.88
C ASN A 29 -10.98 0.39 10.57
N ILE A 30 -9.74 0.90 10.50
CA ILE A 30 -9.40 2.20 11.08
C ILE A 30 -10.22 3.33 10.42
N ILE A 31 -10.39 3.28 9.10
CA ILE A 31 -11.18 4.27 8.35
C ILE A 31 -12.67 4.16 8.73
N GLU A 32 -13.21 2.94 8.79
CA GLU A 32 -14.60 2.71 9.19
C GLU A 32 -14.88 3.21 10.62
N ASP A 33 -14.00 2.91 11.57
CA ASP A 33 -14.09 3.39 12.95
C ASP A 33 -14.04 4.93 13.01
N ARG A 34 -13.14 5.56 12.25
CA ARG A 34 -13.04 7.02 12.16
C ARG A 34 -14.32 7.64 11.61
N LEU A 35 -14.83 7.15 10.50
CA LEU A 35 -16.07 7.66 9.90
C LEU A 35 -17.26 7.51 10.87
N ALA A 36 -17.32 6.42 11.63
CA ALA A 36 -18.33 6.23 12.67
C ALA A 36 -18.17 7.28 13.80
N MET A 37 -16.94 7.56 14.23
CA MET A 37 -16.65 8.62 15.21
C MET A 37 -17.01 10.01 14.68
N THR A 38 -16.71 10.32 13.42
CA THR A 38 -17.10 11.57 12.75
C THR A 38 -18.60 11.76 12.78
N MET A 39 -19.35 10.73 12.40
CA MET A 39 -20.82 10.74 12.43
C MET A 39 -21.33 11.05 13.85
N GLN A 40 -20.76 10.41 14.87
CA GLN A 40 -21.11 10.68 16.27
C GLN A 40 -20.80 12.11 16.71
N LYS A 41 -19.66 12.69 16.28
CA LYS A 41 -19.31 14.09 16.54
C LYS A 41 -20.34 15.04 15.91
N ILE A 42 -20.69 14.81 14.64
CA ILE A 42 -21.67 15.62 13.90
C ILE A 42 -23.05 15.56 14.57
N ILE A 43 -23.51 14.36 14.96
CA ILE A 43 -24.77 14.20 15.69
C ILE A 43 -24.76 14.95 17.03
N LYS A 44 -23.65 14.89 17.79
CA LYS A 44 -23.49 15.61 19.07
C LYS A 44 -23.46 17.13 18.90
N LEU A 45 -22.85 17.63 17.84
CA LEU A 45 -22.85 19.05 17.50
C LEU A 45 -24.28 19.54 17.20
N GLY A 46 -25.12 18.68 16.61
CA GLY A 46 -26.55 18.92 16.46
C GLY A 46 -26.88 20.25 15.76
N LYS A 47 -28.01 20.87 16.09
CA LYS A 47 -28.39 22.22 15.59
C LYS A 47 -27.54 23.37 16.15
N LYS A 48 -26.55 23.10 17.02
CA LYS A 48 -25.75 24.14 17.69
C LYS A 48 -24.55 24.59 16.87
N ALA A 49 -24.09 23.77 15.93
CA ALA A 49 -23.06 24.14 14.97
C ALA A 49 -23.72 24.63 13.69
N ASP A 50 -23.14 25.65 13.06
CA ASP A 50 -23.51 25.99 11.69
C ASP A 50 -23.01 24.91 10.71
N GLN A 51 -23.47 25.02 9.47
CA GLN A 51 -23.16 24.05 8.42
C GLN A 51 -21.66 24.05 8.05
N ASP A 52 -20.97 25.18 8.25
CA ASP A 52 -19.55 25.35 7.95
C ASP A 52 -18.69 24.56 8.94
N HIS A 53 -19.00 24.61 10.24
CA HIS A 53 -18.33 23.81 11.27
C HIS A 53 -18.50 22.30 11.03
N ILE A 54 -19.69 21.86 10.60
CA ILE A 54 -19.95 20.44 10.26
C ILE A 54 -19.13 20.05 9.03
N SER A 55 -19.08 20.93 8.02
CA SER A 55 -18.29 20.72 6.80
C SER A 55 -16.79 20.61 7.11
N ASP A 56 -16.26 21.48 7.96
CA ASP A 56 -14.85 21.46 8.35
C ASP A 56 -14.47 20.15 9.04
N VAL A 57 -15.27 19.71 10.02
CA VAL A 57 -15.03 18.42 10.72
C VAL A 57 -15.03 17.26 9.74
N ALA A 58 -16.00 17.22 8.83
CA ALA A 58 -16.08 16.18 7.81
C ALA A 58 -14.90 16.23 6.82
N TYR A 59 -14.46 17.42 6.45
CA TYR A 59 -13.35 17.64 5.53
C TYR A 59 -12.02 17.15 6.12
N TYR A 60 -11.69 17.51 7.36
CA TYR A 60 -10.45 17.05 7.99
C TYR A 60 -10.45 15.54 8.25
N ASP A 61 -11.58 14.97 8.70
CA ASP A 61 -11.68 13.52 8.87
C ASP A 61 -11.58 12.79 7.50
N PHE A 62 -12.10 13.39 6.42
CA PHE A 62 -11.91 12.89 5.05
C PHE A 62 -10.44 12.89 4.62
N LEU A 63 -9.71 13.99 4.85
CA LEU A 63 -8.28 14.08 4.54
C LEU A 63 -7.49 13.02 5.30
N GLU A 64 -7.75 12.83 6.60
CA GLU A 64 -7.08 11.78 7.37
C GLU A 64 -7.35 10.37 6.81
N CYS A 65 -8.58 10.10 6.37
CA CYS A 65 -8.92 8.83 5.71
C CYS A 65 -8.21 8.66 4.37
N GLU A 66 -8.02 9.74 3.61
CA GLU A 66 -7.26 9.73 2.36
C GLU A 66 -5.79 9.35 2.61
N TYR A 67 -5.14 9.92 3.63
CA TYR A 67 -3.77 9.52 4.02
C TYR A 67 -3.66 8.05 4.45
N LEU A 68 -4.70 7.52 5.10
CA LEU A 68 -4.75 6.10 5.43
C LEU A 68 -4.79 5.23 4.17
N TRP A 69 -5.52 5.64 3.12
CA TRP A 69 -5.47 4.97 1.83
C TRP A 69 -4.11 5.10 1.14
N HIS A 70 -3.46 6.26 1.22
CA HIS A 70 -2.10 6.45 0.71
C HIS A 70 -1.14 5.45 1.37
N PHE A 71 -1.19 5.34 2.70
CA PHE A 71 -0.38 4.39 3.45
C PHE A 71 -0.65 2.95 3.03
N CYS A 72 -1.92 2.59 2.78
CA CYS A 72 -2.28 1.27 2.28
C CYS A 72 -1.57 0.95 0.96
N LEU A 73 -1.64 1.84 -0.05
CA LEU A 73 -0.94 1.67 -1.33
C LEU A 73 0.59 1.52 -1.15
N ILE A 74 1.18 2.40 -0.34
CA ILE A 74 2.62 2.38 -0.05
C ILE A 74 3.01 1.03 0.58
N ARG A 75 2.23 0.55 1.55
CA ARG A 75 2.51 -0.71 2.25
C ARG A 75 2.32 -1.92 1.35
N LEU A 76 1.28 -1.95 0.50
CA LEU A 76 1.06 -3.01 -0.48
C LEU A 76 2.26 -3.13 -1.45
N GLN A 77 2.75 -2.01 -1.97
CA GLN A 77 3.96 -1.98 -2.80
C GLN A 77 5.19 -2.48 -2.03
N GLY A 78 5.34 -2.08 -0.76
CA GLY A 78 6.42 -2.54 0.12
C GLY A 78 6.37 -4.05 0.42
N ILE A 79 5.17 -4.63 0.59
CA ILE A 79 5.00 -6.08 0.76
C ILE A 79 5.47 -6.81 -0.49
N PHE A 80 5.04 -6.36 -1.67
CA PHE A 80 5.46 -6.95 -2.93
C PHE A 80 6.98 -6.92 -3.11
N GLU A 81 7.61 -5.76 -2.95
CA GLU A 81 9.05 -5.61 -3.08
C GLU A 81 9.82 -6.45 -2.05
N GLY A 82 9.29 -6.57 -0.84
CA GLY A 82 9.87 -7.39 0.23
C GLY A 82 9.76 -8.89 -0.03
N ILE A 83 8.62 -9.37 -0.54
CA ILE A 83 8.46 -10.75 -1.00
C ILE A 83 9.46 -11.05 -2.12
N LEU A 84 9.61 -10.15 -3.10
CA LEU A 84 10.56 -10.37 -4.18
C LEU A 84 12.01 -10.50 -3.66
N LYS A 85 12.38 -9.63 -2.72
CA LYS A 85 13.69 -9.64 -2.06
C LYS A 85 13.95 -10.94 -1.33
N GLN A 86 13.00 -11.38 -0.50
CA GLN A 86 13.09 -12.62 0.24
C GLN A 86 13.26 -13.84 -0.66
N GLU A 87 12.46 -13.92 -1.73
CA GLU A 87 12.28 -15.17 -2.47
C GLU A 87 13.20 -15.35 -3.68
N PHE A 88 13.66 -14.24 -4.29
CA PHE A 88 14.39 -14.30 -5.56
C PHE A 88 15.80 -13.76 -5.47
N PHE A 89 16.07 -12.80 -4.58
CA PHE A 89 17.36 -12.15 -4.48
C PHE A 89 17.75 -11.77 -3.03
N PRO A 90 17.72 -12.72 -2.07
CA PRO A 90 17.91 -12.44 -0.64
C PRO A 90 19.24 -11.75 -0.33
N ASN A 91 20.30 -12.05 -1.09
CA ASN A 91 21.64 -11.52 -0.87
C ASN A 91 21.96 -10.27 -1.72
N LYS A 92 21.02 -9.75 -2.52
CA LYS A 92 21.26 -8.61 -3.43
C LYS A 92 20.42 -7.41 -3.03
N GLU A 93 21.04 -6.26 -2.82
CA GLU A 93 20.32 -5.00 -2.59
C GLU A 93 19.93 -4.37 -3.93
N LEU A 94 18.63 -4.15 -4.11
CA LEU A 94 18.05 -3.57 -5.34
C LEU A 94 17.19 -2.37 -4.98
N ILE A 95 17.62 -1.18 -5.40
CA ILE A 95 16.95 0.08 -5.06
C ILE A 95 15.79 0.33 -6.04
N GLY A 96 14.60 0.48 -5.49
CA GLY A 96 13.37 0.79 -6.24
C GLY A 96 12.77 -0.39 -7.01
N LEU A 97 11.53 -0.19 -7.46
CA LEU A 97 10.73 -1.20 -8.14
C LEU A 97 11.31 -1.64 -9.49
N LYS A 98 11.82 -0.69 -10.29
CA LYS A 98 12.35 -0.97 -11.64
C LYS A 98 13.52 -1.95 -11.63
N SER A 99 14.44 -1.81 -10.66
CA SER A 99 15.61 -2.70 -10.56
C SER A 99 15.21 -4.12 -10.14
N LYS A 100 14.26 -4.24 -9.22
CA LYS A 100 13.68 -5.53 -8.79
C LYS A 100 12.96 -6.24 -9.94
N VAL A 101 12.16 -5.53 -10.71
CA VAL A 101 11.48 -6.05 -11.91
C VAL A 101 12.48 -6.59 -12.93
N LYS A 102 13.54 -5.82 -13.25
CA LYS A 102 14.60 -6.27 -14.17
C LYS A 102 15.31 -7.53 -13.68
N GLU A 103 15.55 -7.65 -12.38
CA GLU A 103 16.20 -8.85 -11.82
C GLU A 103 15.30 -10.09 -11.93
N ILE A 104 13.99 -9.94 -11.71
CA ILE A 104 13.01 -11.01 -11.89
C ILE A 104 12.98 -11.47 -13.35
N GLU A 105 12.94 -10.53 -14.30
CA GLU A 105 13.02 -10.83 -15.74
C GLU A 105 14.32 -11.55 -16.11
N ARG A 106 15.47 -11.10 -15.57
CA ARG A 106 16.78 -11.73 -15.79
C ARG A 106 16.83 -13.18 -15.29
N LYS A 107 16.02 -13.52 -14.29
CA LYS A 107 15.88 -14.88 -13.75
C LYS A 107 14.90 -15.76 -14.56
N GLY A 108 14.36 -15.25 -15.67
CA GLY A 108 13.48 -16.00 -16.57
C GLY A 108 11.99 -15.92 -16.23
N PHE A 109 11.59 -15.04 -15.30
CA PHE A 109 10.18 -14.85 -14.96
C PHE A 109 9.51 -13.90 -15.93
N ILE A 110 8.37 -14.31 -16.48
CA ILE A 110 7.61 -13.57 -17.48
C ILE A 110 6.58 -12.69 -16.77
N ILE A 111 6.81 -11.37 -16.80
CA ILE A 111 5.90 -10.37 -16.21
C ILE A 111 5.53 -9.22 -17.17
N ASP A 112 5.93 -9.29 -18.44
CA ASP A 112 5.78 -8.19 -19.41
C ASP A 112 4.36 -7.63 -19.50
N LYS A 113 3.35 -8.51 -19.53
CA LYS A 113 1.93 -8.12 -19.56
C LYS A 113 1.50 -7.24 -18.37
N TYR A 114 2.16 -7.39 -17.22
CA TYR A 114 1.83 -6.67 -15.98
C TYR A 114 2.80 -5.53 -15.69
N LYS A 115 3.94 -5.46 -16.39
CA LYS A 115 5.02 -4.54 -16.12
C LYS A 115 4.57 -3.08 -16.21
N ILE A 116 3.84 -2.72 -17.26
CA ILE A 116 3.38 -1.34 -17.48
C ILE A 116 2.53 -0.90 -16.29
N GLU A 117 1.49 -1.67 -15.96
CA GLU A 117 0.59 -1.35 -14.84
C GLU A 117 1.34 -1.29 -13.49
N LEU A 118 2.26 -2.22 -13.25
CA LEU A 118 3.10 -2.21 -12.05
C LEU A 118 3.94 -0.92 -11.93
N ILE A 119 4.53 -0.47 -13.04
CA ILE A 119 5.32 0.76 -13.07
C ILE A 119 4.44 2.00 -12.88
N GLU A 120 3.23 2.04 -13.44
CA GLU A 120 2.28 3.13 -13.20
C GLU A 120 1.88 3.22 -11.74
N TRP A 121 1.56 2.09 -11.08
CA TRP A 121 1.32 2.08 -9.63
C TRP A 121 2.55 2.52 -8.83
N GLY A 122 3.76 2.15 -9.28
CA GLY A 122 5.00 2.65 -8.69
C GLY A 122 5.16 4.17 -8.80
N LYS A 123 4.70 4.78 -9.90
CA LYS A 123 4.68 6.24 -10.05
C LYS A 123 3.67 6.87 -9.10
N VAL A 124 2.46 6.32 -9.00
CA VAL A 124 1.44 6.79 -8.03
C VAL A 124 2.03 6.77 -6.62
N ARG A 125 2.64 5.66 -6.19
CA ARG A 125 3.31 5.56 -4.89
C ARG A 125 4.38 6.64 -4.70
N ASN A 126 5.21 6.87 -5.72
CA ASN A 126 6.28 7.87 -5.63
C ASN A 126 5.71 9.28 -5.47
N LYS A 127 4.62 9.63 -6.18
CA LYS A 127 3.93 10.90 -6.00
C LYS A 127 3.43 11.04 -4.56
N LEU A 128 2.74 10.03 -4.03
CA LEU A 128 2.23 10.05 -2.66
C LEU A 128 3.31 10.24 -1.58
N VAL A 129 4.55 9.81 -1.85
CA VAL A 129 5.67 9.92 -0.90
C VAL A 129 6.47 11.21 -1.05
N HIS A 130 6.59 11.72 -2.28
CA HIS A 130 7.52 12.81 -2.60
C HIS A 130 6.84 14.13 -2.95
N GLU A 131 5.56 14.10 -3.29
CA GLU A 131 4.78 15.28 -3.66
C GLU A 131 3.85 15.62 -2.47
N PRO A 132 4.19 16.62 -1.64
CA PRO A 132 3.34 17.02 -0.54
C PRO A 132 1.96 17.44 -1.07
N PRO A 133 0.87 16.91 -0.49
CA PRO A 133 -0.49 17.18 -0.99
C PRO A 133 -0.87 18.66 -0.90
N GLU A 134 -0.24 19.43 -0.01
CA GLU A 134 -0.41 20.87 0.13
C GLU A 134 0.03 21.62 -1.13
N GLN A 135 1.03 21.10 -1.86
CA GLN A 135 1.61 21.74 -3.05
C GLN A 135 1.11 21.13 -4.36
N TYR A 136 0.86 19.82 -4.39
CA TYR A 136 0.60 19.08 -5.62
C TYR A 136 -0.82 18.53 -5.73
N ARG A 137 -1.60 18.54 -4.64
CA ARG A 137 -2.97 17.99 -4.55
C ARG A 137 -3.12 16.70 -5.36
N PRO A 138 -2.43 15.60 -4.97
CA PRO A 138 -2.57 14.34 -5.67
C PRO A 138 -4.06 14.00 -5.78
N GLY A 139 -4.48 13.47 -6.94
CA GLY A 139 -5.87 13.09 -7.14
C GLY A 139 -6.33 12.14 -6.04
N THR A 140 -7.57 12.31 -5.59
CA THR A 140 -8.07 11.60 -4.42
C THR A 140 -8.01 10.10 -4.59
N ILE A 141 -7.29 9.43 -3.68
CA ILE A 141 -7.24 7.98 -3.60
C ILE A 141 -8.40 7.50 -2.75
N ILE A 142 -9.24 6.66 -3.35
CA ILE A 142 -10.39 6.06 -2.67
C ILE A 142 -10.22 4.55 -2.52
N GLU A 143 -11.10 3.93 -1.74
CA GLU A 143 -11.04 2.50 -1.45
C GLU A 143 -11.05 1.64 -2.74
N SER A 144 -11.78 2.04 -3.77
CA SER A 144 -11.85 1.29 -5.03
C SER A 144 -10.50 1.22 -5.75
N ASP A 145 -9.70 2.29 -5.71
CA ASP A 145 -8.34 2.31 -6.26
C ASP A 145 -7.43 1.34 -5.50
N VAL A 146 -7.53 1.35 -4.18
CA VAL A 146 -6.79 0.44 -3.30
C VAL A 146 -7.19 -1.02 -3.55
N LYS A 147 -8.50 -1.31 -3.70
CA LYS A 147 -9.00 -2.64 -4.05
C LYS A 147 -8.49 -3.09 -5.42
N LYS A 148 -8.46 -2.19 -6.41
CA LYS A 148 -7.93 -2.47 -7.74
C LYS A 148 -6.45 -2.84 -7.66
N TYR A 149 -5.65 -2.03 -6.96
CA TYR A 149 -4.22 -2.30 -6.79
C TYR A 149 -3.95 -3.58 -5.99
N LEU A 150 -4.68 -3.81 -4.91
CA LEU A 150 -4.62 -5.03 -4.10
C LEU A 150 -4.86 -6.27 -4.96
N LYS A 151 -5.94 -6.28 -5.77
CA LYS A 151 -6.24 -7.38 -6.68
C LYS A 151 -5.12 -7.60 -7.68
N PHE A 152 -4.63 -6.52 -8.29
CA PHE A 152 -3.54 -6.56 -9.26
C PHE A 152 -2.25 -7.15 -8.65
N ILE A 153 -1.76 -6.58 -7.54
CA ILE A 153 -0.47 -6.97 -6.95
C ILE A 153 -0.51 -8.38 -6.38
N LYS A 154 -1.64 -8.79 -5.80
CA LYS A 154 -1.87 -10.15 -5.30
C LYS A 154 -1.87 -11.16 -6.45
N THR A 155 -2.51 -10.82 -7.57
CA THR A 155 -2.54 -11.67 -8.78
C THR A 155 -1.15 -11.82 -9.36
N LEU A 156 -0.42 -10.71 -9.51
CA LEU A 156 0.95 -10.72 -10.02
C LEU A 156 1.87 -11.58 -9.12
N THR A 157 1.77 -11.42 -7.79
CA THR A 157 2.54 -12.23 -6.85
C THR A 157 2.29 -13.72 -7.05
N LYS A 158 1.02 -14.15 -7.15
CA LYS A 158 0.66 -15.55 -7.42
C LYS A 158 1.24 -16.06 -8.74
N ILE A 159 1.18 -15.25 -9.81
CA ILE A 159 1.73 -15.62 -11.12
C ILE A 159 3.24 -15.87 -11.03
N ILE A 160 3.98 -14.99 -10.36
CA ILE A 160 5.43 -15.14 -10.19
C ILE A 160 5.76 -16.40 -9.38
N PHE A 161 5.03 -16.69 -8.30
CA PHE A 161 5.24 -17.91 -7.50
C PHE A 161 4.87 -19.20 -8.24
N ASN A 162 3.81 -19.17 -9.05
CA ASN A 162 3.45 -20.32 -9.90
C ASN A 162 4.56 -20.61 -10.92
N GLN A 163 5.17 -19.58 -11.48
CA GLN A 163 6.34 -19.74 -12.35
C GLN A 163 7.55 -20.30 -11.57
N LYS A 164 7.80 -19.82 -10.35
CA LYS A 164 8.89 -20.31 -9.48
C LYS A 164 8.77 -21.81 -9.26
N THR A 165 7.57 -22.27 -8.91
CA THR A 165 7.25 -23.69 -8.71
C THR A 165 7.50 -24.52 -9.97
N LYS A 166 7.12 -24.01 -11.16
CA LYS A 166 7.36 -24.68 -12.44
C LYS A 166 8.83 -24.75 -12.84
N LEU A 167 9.63 -23.77 -12.41
CA LEU A 167 11.07 -23.70 -12.66
C LEU A 167 11.90 -24.54 -11.67
N GLY A 168 11.28 -25.13 -10.64
CA GLY A 168 11.99 -25.90 -9.61
C GLY A 168 12.88 -25.04 -8.69
N LEU A 169 12.54 -23.75 -8.53
CA LEU A 169 13.27 -22.76 -7.74
C LEU A 169 12.61 -22.44 -6.40
#